data_AF-A0A8J2QY93-F1
#
_entry.id   AF-A0A8J2QY93-F1
#
_cell.length_a   1.000
_cell.length_b   1.000
_cell.length_c   1.000
_cell.angle_alpha   90.00
_cell.angle_beta   90.00
_cell.angle_gamma   90.00
#
_symmetry.space_group_name_H-M   'P 1'
#
loop_
_entity.id
_entity.type
_entity.pdbx_description
1 polymer ?
#
loop_
_entity_poly.entity_id
_entity_poly.type
_entity_poly.pdbx_seq_one_letter_code
_entity_poly.pdbx_strand_id
1 'polypeptide(L)'
;MLGLRVGLDKTEALLFHRPRAGPPTGACITIRGVRVELSPRMKYLGPTLDGRWNFREHFRGLVPKLLGTANALGRLLPNLGGPSVACRRLYTGVLRSMALYGAPVWVGALTRPNVAALHRVQRVMAVRVVRAYRTVSHEAACVLAGTPPWELDAQVLAEVYHQRARDRSRGTSPDRDRVDSWRRSARSSLFHRWRQRLSEPAAGLRTVEAIRPLLMEWVDRRHGSLTFRLVQILSGHGCFGRYLCHIVGREPTATCHHCSRVEDTADHTLMECPAWISERSQLIRVVGADLSLPVVVQAMVGSERAWQAVADFSERVILQKEAAERVREDDPSSAPLRRRRLGRRQRAYARDLPPQ
;
A
#
# COMPACT_ATOMS: atom_id res chain seq x y z
N MET A 1 -7.16 -24.03 -46.52
CA MET A 1 -6.04 -23.67 -45.64
C MET A 1 -5.72 -22.19 -45.84
N LEU A 2 -5.82 -21.37 -44.80
CA LEU A 2 -5.39 -19.97 -44.86
C LEU A 2 -3.87 -19.95 -45.11
N GLY A 3 -3.43 -19.51 -46.29
CA GLY A 3 -2.04 -19.54 -46.78
C GLY A 3 -1.06 -18.61 -46.06
N LEU A 4 -1.14 -18.53 -44.73
CA LEU A 4 -0.27 -17.72 -43.90
C LEU A 4 1.14 -18.34 -43.83
N ARG A 5 2.16 -17.57 -44.19
CA ARG A 5 3.58 -17.94 -44.06
C ARG A 5 4.17 -17.27 -42.82
N VAL A 6 4.94 -18.02 -42.03
CA VAL A 6 5.65 -17.50 -40.84
C VAL A 6 6.76 -16.54 -41.29
N GLY A 7 6.76 -15.31 -40.74
CA GLY A 7 7.86 -14.35 -40.91
C GLY A 7 9.03 -14.75 -40.02
N LEU A 8 10.04 -15.42 -40.60
CA LEU A 8 11.17 -16.00 -39.87
C LEU A 8 12.04 -14.94 -39.20
N ASP A 9 12.10 -13.74 -39.77
CA ASP A 9 12.79 -12.55 -39.24
C ASP A 9 12.15 -11.99 -37.96
N LYS A 10 10.86 -12.28 -37.72
CA LYS A 10 10.08 -11.82 -36.57
C LYS A 10 9.76 -12.96 -35.60
N THR A 11 10.29 -14.16 -35.85
CA THR A 11 10.02 -15.34 -35.04
C THR A 11 10.96 -15.37 -33.85
N GLU A 12 10.40 -15.31 -32.64
CA GLU A 12 11.11 -15.59 -31.39
C GLU A 12 10.74 -16.99 -30.90
N ALA A 13 11.68 -17.70 -30.27
CA ALA A 13 11.45 -18.99 -29.64
C ALA A 13 11.83 -18.95 -28.15
N LEU A 14 11.00 -19.57 -27.32
CA LEU A 14 11.22 -19.72 -25.88
C LEU A 14 10.94 -21.17 -25.49
N LEU A 15 11.87 -21.78 -24.73
CA LEU A 15 11.68 -23.11 -24.17
C LEU A 15 11.29 -23.02 -22.69
N PHE A 16 10.20 -23.69 -22.31
CA PHE A 16 9.82 -23.85 -20.92
C PHE A 16 10.55 -25.02 -20.28
N HIS A 17 11.08 -24.81 -19.07
CA HIS A 17 11.94 -25.78 -18.42
C HIS A 17 11.86 -25.72 -16.89
N ARG A 18 12.24 -26.83 -16.25
CA ARG A 18 12.38 -26.93 -14.79
C ARG A 18 13.65 -26.21 -14.29
N PRO A 19 13.74 -25.89 -12.99
CA PRO A 19 15.00 -25.42 -12.41
C PRO A 19 16.17 -26.34 -12.77
N ARG A 20 17.30 -25.77 -13.19
CA ARG A 20 18.53 -26.48 -13.61
C ARG A 20 18.42 -27.31 -14.90
N ALA A 21 17.26 -27.35 -15.56
CA ALA A 21 17.06 -28.02 -16.85
C ALA A 21 16.95 -27.01 -18.02
N GLY A 22 17.66 -25.88 -17.92
CA GLY A 22 17.62 -24.85 -18.97
C GLY A 22 18.19 -25.37 -20.30
N PRO A 23 17.78 -24.77 -21.44
CA PRO A 23 18.39 -25.11 -22.72
C PRO A 23 19.90 -24.85 -22.68
N PRO A 24 20.71 -25.65 -23.39
CA PRO A 24 22.13 -25.37 -23.52
C PRO A 24 22.36 -24.02 -24.22
N THR A 25 23.49 -23.40 -23.94
CA THR A 25 23.90 -22.15 -24.59
C THR A 25 23.92 -22.32 -26.10
N GLY A 26 23.29 -21.41 -26.85
CA GLY A 26 23.22 -21.49 -28.31
C GLY A 26 22.17 -22.47 -28.86
N ALA A 27 21.30 -23.02 -28.02
CA ALA A 27 20.18 -23.84 -28.49
C ALA A 27 19.29 -23.06 -29.47
N CYS A 28 18.92 -23.70 -30.58
CA CYS A 28 18.11 -23.11 -31.64
C CYS A 28 17.10 -24.12 -32.20
N ILE A 29 16.03 -23.60 -32.79
CA ILE A 29 15.05 -24.38 -33.56
C ILE A 29 15.23 -24.02 -35.04
N THR A 30 15.25 -25.01 -35.91
CA THR A 30 15.32 -24.79 -37.37
C THR A 30 13.91 -24.79 -37.95
N ILE A 31 13.48 -23.67 -38.53
CA ILE A 31 12.18 -23.53 -39.19
C ILE A 31 12.43 -23.22 -40.67
N ARG A 32 12.08 -24.15 -41.55
CA ARG A 32 12.27 -24.03 -43.02
C ARG A 32 13.70 -23.63 -43.42
N GLY A 33 14.70 -24.20 -42.75
CA GLY A 33 16.12 -23.93 -42.99
C GLY A 33 16.69 -22.70 -42.29
N VAL A 34 15.85 -21.85 -41.68
CA VAL A 34 16.30 -20.70 -40.88
C VAL A 34 16.47 -21.11 -39.42
N ARG A 35 17.62 -20.78 -38.82
CA ARG A 35 17.89 -21.00 -37.40
C ARG A 35 17.28 -19.87 -36.58
N VAL A 36 16.41 -20.23 -35.64
CA VAL A 36 15.81 -19.33 -34.65
C VAL A 36 16.40 -19.67 -33.29
N GLU A 37 17.13 -18.74 -32.68
CA GLU A 37 17.72 -18.94 -31.36
C GLU A 37 16.67 -18.94 -30.26
N LEU A 38 16.89 -19.78 -29.23
CA LEU A 38 16.06 -19.75 -28.04
C LEU A 38 16.42 -18.52 -27.19
N SER A 39 15.44 -17.64 -27.01
CA SER A 39 15.51 -16.55 -26.06
C SER A 39 15.13 -17.04 -24.66
N PRO A 40 15.77 -16.55 -23.58
CA PRO A 40 15.39 -16.88 -22.19
C PRO A 40 14.05 -16.24 -21.77
N ARG A 41 13.57 -15.27 -22.54
CA ARG A 41 12.32 -14.53 -22.29
C ARG A 41 11.66 -14.09 -23.59
N MET A 42 10.35 -13.99 -23.60
CA MET A 42 9.59 -13.56 -24.78
C MET A 42 8.42 -12.68 -24.36
N LYS A 43 8.18 -11.58 -25.08
CA LYS A 43 7.00 -10.73 -24.83
C LYS A 43 5.83 -11.24 -25.64
N TYR A 44 4.72 -11.57 -24.98
CA TYR A 44 3.52 -12.07 -25.65
C TYR A 44 2.28 -11.36 -25.12
N LEU A 45 1.59 -10.60 -25.97
CA LEU A 45 0.36 -9.84 -25.64
C LEU A 45 0.48 -8.94 -24.38
N GLY A 46 1.71 -8.50 -24.07
CA GLY A 46 2.03 -7.57 -23.00
C GLY A 46 2.90 -8.16 -21.89
N PRO A 47 2.54 -9.29 -21.24
CA PRO A 47 3.44 -9.95 -20.29
C PRO A 47 4.74 -10.43 -20.93
N THR A 48 5.80 -10.45 -20.11
CA THR A 48 7.08 -11.06 -20.49
C THR A 48 7.14 -12.44 -19.89
N LEU A 49 7.06 -13.46 -20.73
CA LEU A 49 7.23 -14.85 -20.36
C LEU A 49 8.71 -15.13 -20.14
N ASP A 50 9.05 -15.97 -19.17
CA ASP A 50 10.40 -16.48 -18.95
C ASP A 50 10.39 -18.01 -19.00
N GLY A 51 11.55 -18.60 -19.31
CA GLY A 51 11.66 -20.05 -19.52
C GLY A 51 11.27 -20.90 -18.29
N ARG A 52 11.18 -20.32 -17.10
CA ARG A 52 10.74 -21.01 -15.88
C ARG A 52 9.26 -20.79 -15.56
N TRP A 53 8.51 -20.10 -16.40
CA TRP A 53 7.12 -19.74 -16.19
C TRP A 53 6.86 -19.12 -14.81
N ASN A 54 7.74 -18.23 -14.35
CA ASN A 54 7.62 -17.60 -13.02
C ASN A 54 7.51 -16.08 -13.07
N PHE A 55 7.47 -15.48 -14.26
CA PHE A 55 7.24 -14.06 -14.51
C PHE A 55 8.23 -13.11 -13.82
N ARG A 56 9.42 -13.59 -13.43
CA ARG A 56 10.46 -12.73 -12.85
C ARG A 56 10.90 -11.65 -13.83
N GLU A 57 11.03 -11.99 -15.12
CA GLU A 57 11.40 -11.01 -16.15
C GLU A 57 10.29 -9.96 -16.32
N HIS A 58 9.02 -10.37 -16.25
CA HIS A 58 7.89 -9.45 -16.29
C HIS A 58 7.94 -8.43 -15.15
N PHE A 59 8.08 -8.89 -13.90
CA PHE A 59 8.14 -7.98 -12.75
C PHE A 59 9.41 -7.13 -12.72
N ARG A 60 10.56 -7.66 -13.21
CA ARG A 60 11.78 -6.87 -13.36
C ARG A 60 11.56 -5.66 -14.29
N GLY A 61 10.84 -5.84 -15.39
CA GLY A 61 10.50 -4.75 -16.31
C GLY A 61 9.34 -3.85 -15.84
N LEU A 62 8.37 -4.42 -15.13
CA LEU A 62 7.15 -3.72 -14.72
C LEU A 62 7.37 -2.82 -13.48
N VAL A 63 8.09 -3.31 -12.47
CA VAL A 63 8.24 -2.61 -11.18
C VAL A 63 8.89 -1.23 -11.32
N PRO A 64 9.98 -1.04 -12.09
CA PRO A 64 10.55 0.30 -12.29
C PRO A 64 9.58 1.29 -12.92
N LYS A 65 8.75 0.82 -13.87
CA LYS A 65 7.72 1.66 -14.51
C LYS A 65 6.66 2.09 -13.50
N LEU A 66 6.15 1.13 -12.71
CA LEU A 66 5.18 1.42 -11.66
C LEU A 66 5.75 2.39 -10.61
N LEU A 67 6.99 2.19 -10.16
CA LEU A 67 7.65 3.09 -9.21
C LEU A 67 7.88 4.49 -9.82
N GLY A 68 8.24 4.57 -11.10
CA GLY A 68 8.36 5.84 -11.83
C GLY A 68 7.04 6.61 -11.80
N THR A 69 5.94 5.95 -12.19
CA THR A 69 4.59 6.54 -12.15
C THR A 69 4.16 6.90 -10.72
N ALA A 70 4.38 6.01 -9.74
CA ALA A 70 4.05 6.26 -8.33
C ALA A 70 4.80 7.47 -7.76
N ASN A 71 6.08 7.63 -8.12
CA ASN A 71 6.89 8.76 -7.67
C ASN A 71 6.46 10.07 -8.35
N ALA A 72 6.10 10.03 -9.64
CA ALA A 72 5.57 11.20 -10.35
C ALA A 72 4.24 11.67 -9.72
N LEU A 73 3.30 10.74 -9.53
CA LEU A 73 2.00 11.02 -8.91
C LEU A 73 2.15 11.42 -7.43
N GLY A 74 3.09 10.79 -6.71
CA GLY A 74 3.35 11.08 -5.30
C GLY A 74 3.76 12.52 -5.03
N ARG A 75 4.33 13.24 -6.01
CA ARG A 75 4.63 14.68 -5.89
C ARG A 75 3.37 15.55 -5.80
N LEU A 76 2.26 15.08 -6.38
CA LEU A 76 0.96 15.74 -6.35
C LEU A 76 0.14 15.39 -5.11
N LEU A 77 0.66 14.50 -4.25
CA LEU A 77 -0.06 13.93 -3.11
C LEU A 77 0.64 14.23 -1.77
N PRO A 78 0.87 15.51 -1.40
CA PRO A 78 1.41 15.83 -0.10
C PRO A 78 0.45 15.37 1.01
N ASN A 79 0.98 15.09 2.21
CA ASN A 79 0.15 14.61 3.32
C ASN A 79 -0.79 15.70 3.84
N LEU A 80 -0.31 16.96 3.87
CA LEU A 80 -1.06 18.16 4.26
C LEU A 80 -1.32 19.04 3.03
N GLY A 81 -2.48 19.69 2.97
CA GLY A 81 -2.86 20.59 1.87
C GLY A 81 -2.95 19.94 0.48
N GLY A 82 -2.91 18.60 0.41
CA GLY A 82 -2.97 17.86 -0.83
C GLY A 82 -4.39 17.57 -1.31
N PRO A 83 -4.53 16.93 -2.47
CA PRO A 83 -5.83 16.73 -3.11
C PRO A 83 -6.72 15.76 -2.34
N SER A 84 -7.99 15.76 -2.75
CA SER A 84 -9.09 14.99 -2.15
C SER A 84 -8.85 13.47 -2.17
N VAL A 85 -9.64 12.76 -1.36
CA VAL A 85 -9.61 11.28 -1.33
C VAL A 85 -9.98 10.69 -2.70
N ALA A 86 -10.91 11.31 -3.43
CA ALA A 86 -11.29 10.88 -4.77
C ALA A 86 -10.10 10.90 -5.73
N CYS A 87 -9.33 12.01 -5.73
CA CYS A 87 -8.12 12.14 -6.55
C CYS A 87 -7.06 11.09 -6.17
N ARG A 88 -6.85 10.85 -4.87
CA ARG A 88 -5.92 9.80 -4.40
C ARG A 88 -6.34 8.40 -4.85
N ARG A 89 -7.64 8.08 -4.76
CA ARG A 89 -8.19 6.79 -5.21
C ARG A 89 -8.02 6.59 -6.72
N LEU A 90 -8.21 7.65 -7.51
CA LEU A 90 -8.01 7.61 -8.96
C LEU A 90 -6.57 7.23 -9.32
N TYR A 91 -5.57 7.88 -8.71
CA TYR A 91 -4.16 7.55 -8.94
C TYR A 91 -3.77 6.15 -8.51
N THR A 92 -4.32 5.66 -7.39
CA THR A 92 -4.15 4.25 -7.01
C THR A 92 -4.81 3.30 -8.01
N GLY A 93 -5.95 3.67 -8.58
CA GLY A 93 -6.62 2.94 -9.66
C GLY A 93 -5.74 2.79 -10.90
N VAL A 94 -5.07 3.87 -11.33
CA VAL A 94 -4.14 3.82 -12.47
C VAL A 94 -3.02 2.80 -12.24
N LEU A 95 -2.36 2.86 -11.10
CA LEU A 95 -1.26 1.94 -10.78
C LEU A 95 -1.74 0.50 -10.58
N ARG A 96 -2.91 0.30 -9.97
CA ARG A 96 -3.54 -1.01 -9.86
C ARG A 96 -3.80 -1.61 -11.25
N SER A 97 -4.37 -0.84 -12.17
CA SER A 97 -4.64 -1.30 -13.54
C SER A 97 -3.36 -1.66 -14.29
N MET A 98 -2.29 -0.87 -14.13
CA MET A 98 -0.98 -1.19 -14.69
C MET A 98 -0.39 -2.47 -14.09
N ALA A 99 -0.47 -2.63 -12.77
CA ALA A 99 0.11 -3.77 -12.06
C ALA A 99 -0.64 -5.07 -12.33
N LEU A 100 -1.97 -5.01 -12.51
CA LEU A 100 -2.85 -6.16 -12.68
C LEU A 100 -3.11 -6.53 -14.14
N TYR A 101 -2.47 -5.85 -15.09
CA TYR A 101 -2.56 -6.23 -16.49
C TYR A 101 -2.03 -7.66 -16.69
N GLY A 102 -2.82 -8.50 -17.36
CA GLY A 102 -2.49 -9.91 -17.58
C GLY A 102 -2.56 -10.78 -16.32
N ALA A 103 -3.14 -10.30 -15.21
CA ALA A 103 -3.23 -11.05 -13.94
C ALA A 103 -3.67 -12.52 -14.06
N PRO A 104 -4.69 -12.88 -14.86
CA PRO A 104 -5.09 -14.27 -15.02
C PRO A 104 -3.97 -15.20 -15.50
N VAL A 105 -2.98 -14.68 -16.24
CA VAL A 105 -1.89 -15.45 -16.82
C VAL A 105 -0.78 -15.71 -15.79
N TRP A 106 -0.45 -14.71 -14.97
CA TRP A 106 0.73 -14.78 -14.08
C TRP A 106 0.40 -15.09 -12.62
N VAL A 107 -0.84 -14.92 -12.15
CA VAL A 107 -1.16 -15.03 -10.71
C VAL A 107 -0.88 -16.43 -10.14
N GLY A 108 -1.14 -17.49 -10.92
CA GLY A 108 -0.88 -18.87 -10.52
C GLY A 108 0.61 -19.23 -10.47
N ALA A 109 1.47 -18.38 -11.04
CA ALA A 109 2.91 -18.57 -11.16
C ALA A 109 3.72 -17.61 -10.27
N LEU A 110 3.06 -16.85 -9.39
CA LEU A 110 3.74 -15.91 -8.51
C LEU A 110 4.72 -16.62 -7.57
N THR A 111 5.93 -16.07 -7.51
CA THR A 111 6.94 -16.46 -6.52
C THR A 111 7.00 -15.44 -5.39
N ARG A 112 7.58 -15.82 -4.23
CA ARG A 112 7.78 -14.88 -3.10
C ARG A 112 8.47 -13.57 -3.51
N PRO A 113 9.52 -13.57 -4.36
CA PRO A 113 10.11 -12.32 -4.87
C PRO A 113 9.13 -11.46 -5.69
N ASN A 114 8.26 -12.05 -6.50
CA ASN A 114 7.27 -11.30 -7.28
C ASN A 114 6.27 -10.60 -6.36
N VAL A 115 5.77 -11.34 -5.36
CA VAL A 115 4.85 -10.82 -4.35
C VAL A 115 5.49 -9.68 -3.56
N ALA A 116 6.72 -9.86 -3.10
CA ALA A 116 7.45 -8.80 -2.39
C ALA A 116 7.67 -7.55 -3.26
N ALA A 117 7.94 -7.74 -4.56
CA ALA A 117 8.08 -6.63 -5.49
C ALA A 117 6.77 -5.86 -5.72
N LEU A 118 5.64 -6.57 -5.81
CA LEU A 118 4.30 -5.98 -5.86
C LEU A 118 3.98 -5.20 -4.57
N HIS A 119 4.24 -5.78 -3.40
CA HIS A 119 4.02 -5.14 -2.10
C HIS A 119 4.82 -3.84 -1.98
N ARG A 120 6.07 -3.83 -2.46
CA ARG A 120 6.91 -2.62 -2.45
C ARG A 120 6.24 -1.47 -3.22
N VAL A 121 5.74 -1.75 -4.43
CA VAL A 121 5.07 -0.73 -5.25
C VAL A 121 3.76 -0.29 -4.59
N GLN A 122 2.92 -1.25 -4.22
CA GLN A 122 1.62 -0.96 -3.63
C GLN A 122 1.76 -0.11 -2.36
N ARG A 123 2.74 -0.43 -1.51
CA ARG A 123 3.01 0.32 -0.28
C ARG A 123 3.30 1.79 -0.54
N VAL A 124 4.08 2.12 -1.58
CA VAL A 124 4.39 3.51 -1.94
C VAL A 124 3.10 4.29 -2.14
N MET A 125 2.11 3.71 -2.82
CA MET A 125 0.83 4.38 -3.02
C MET A 125 -0.11 4.30 -1.84
N ALA A 126 -0.23 3.16 -1.17
CA ALA A 126 -1.10 3.01 -0.01
C ALA A 126 -0.76 4.07 1.04
N VAL A 127 0.53 4.27 1.35
CA VAL A 127 1.02 5.32 2.25
C VAL A 127 0.58 6.72 1.79
N ARG A 128 0.62 7.02 0.49
CA ARG A 128 0.17 8.32 -0.04
C ARG A 128 -1.34 8.49 0.01
N VAL A 129 -2.11 7.43 -0.23
CA VAL A 129 -3.57 7.47 -0.14
C VAL A 129 -4.00 7.82 1.27
N VAL A 130 -3.40 7.16 2.27
CA VAL A 130 -3.74 7.36 3.68
C VAL A 130 -2.94 8.49 4.33
N ARG A 131 -2.11 9.21 3.57
CA ARG A 131 -1.27 10.31 4.10
C ARG A 131 -0.30 9.84 5.20
N ALA A 132 0.03 8.55 5.29
CA ALA A 132 0.84 8.02 6.38
C ALA A 132 2.32 8.47 6.33
N TYR A 133 3.01 8.29 7.45
CA TYR A 133 4.46 8.34 7.49
C TYR A 133 5.06 7.23 6.62
N ARG A 134 6.20 7.53 5.98
CA ARG A 134 6.92 6.59 5.09
C ARG A 134 7.41 5.32 5.76
N THR A 135 7.33 5.21 7.09
CA THR A 135 7.75 4.03 7.86
C THR A 135 6.61 3.07 8.17
N VAL A 136 5.34 3.44 7.91
CA VAL A 136 4.19 2.53 8.07
C VAL A 136 4.36 1.29 7.20
N SER A 137 4.05 0.10 7.73
CA SER A 137 4.21 -1.18 7.02
C SER A 137 3.29 -1.29 5.80
N HIS A 138 3.58 -2.21 4.87
CA HIS A 138 2.68 -2.48 3.73
C HIS A 138 1.30 -2.93 4.21
N GLU A 139 1.24 -3.82 5.20
CA GLU A 139 -0.01 -4.35 5.73
C GLU A 139 -0.86 -3.26 6.38
N ALA A 140 -0.31 -2.48 7.31
CA ALA A 140 -1.03 -1.38 7.94
C ALA A 140 -1.49 -0.32 6.91
N ALA A 141 -0.64 0.01 5.93
CA ALA A 141 -1.01 0.96 4.89
C ALA A 141 -2.18 0.44 4.01
N CYS A 142 -2.17 -0.85 3.65
CA CYS A 142 -3.24 -1.48 2.88
C CYS A 142 -4.55 -1.55 3.66
N VAL A 143 -4.49 -1.91 4.95
CA VAL A 143 -5.65 -1.95 5.84
C VAL A 143 -6.27 -0.56 6.01
N LEU A 144 -5.47 0.46 6.31
CA LEU A 144 -5.95 1.85 6.39
C LEU A 144 -6.57 2.31 5.07
N ALA A 145 -5.91 2.01 3.94
CA ALA A 145 -6.38 2.42 2.62
C ALA A 145 -7.65 1.68 2.18
N GLY A 146 -7.99 0.56 2.84
CA GLY A 146 -9.02 -0.35 2.39
C GLY A 146 -8.70 -1.00 1.05
N THR A 147 -7.41 -1.19 0.76
CA THR A 147 -6.94 -1.78 -0.50
C THR A 147 -6.29 -3.13 -0.23
N PRO A 148 -6.89 -4.26 -0.64
CA PRO A 148 -6.29 -5.58 -0.50
C PRO A 148 -4.92 -5.65 -1.18
N PRO A 149 -4.01 -6.51 -0.72
CA PRO A 149 -2.78 -6.83 -1.45
C PRO A 149 -3.07 -7.20 -2.91
N TRP A 150 -2.30 -6.63 -3.85
CA TRP A 150 -2.60 -6.75 -5.29
C TRP A 150 -2.58 -8.19 -5.81
N GLU A 151 -1.83 -9.09 -5.19
CA GLU A 151 -1.87 -10.52 -5.52
C GLU A 151 -3.22 -11.17 -5.18
N LEU A 152 -3.94 -10.69 -4.17
CA LEU A 152 -5.30 -11.16 -3.87
C LEU A 152 -6.31 -10.59 -4.88
N ASP A 153 -6.17 -9.32 -5.26
CA ASP A 153 -6.95 -8.73 -6.34
C ASP A 153 -6.70 -9.45 -7.68
N ALA A 154 -5.47 -9.86 -7.95
CA ALA A 154 -5.11 -10.64 -9.13
C ALA A 154 -5.83 -12.00 -9.17
N GLN A 155 -6.00 -12.66 -8.02
CA GLN A 155 -6.76 -13.91 -7.92
C GLN A 155 -8.22 -13.69 -8.28
N VAL A 156 -8.84 -12.60 -7.81
CA VAL A 156 -10.23 -12.24 -8.17
C VAL A 156 -10.37 -12.04 -9.68
N LEU A 157 -9.43 -11.32 -10.30
CA LEU A 157 -9.42 -11.12 -11.74
C LEU A 157 -9.27 -12.44 -12.51
N ALA A 158 -8.40 -13.33 -12.03
CA ALA A 158 -8.19 -14.65 -12.64
C ALA A 158 -9.42 -15.55 -12.53
N GLU A 159 -10.09 -15.57 -11.37
CA GLU A 159 -11.30 -16.34 -11.14
C GLU A 159 -12.41 -15.92 -12.11
N VAL A 160 -12.72 -14.63 -12.18
CA VAL A 160 -13.73 -14.09 -13.11
C VAL A 160 -13.34 -14.36 -14.57
N TYR A 161 -12.06 -14.24 -14.91
CA TYR A 161 -11.56 -14.54 -16.26
C TYR A 161 -11.75 -16.02 -16.62
N HIS A 162 -11.40 -16.95 -15.74
CA HIS A 162 -11.56 -18.39 -15.99
C HIS A 162 -13.02 -18.80 -16.12
N GLN A 163 -13.93 -18.22 -15.31
CA GLN A 163 -15.37 -18.48 -15.47
C GLN A 163 -15.87 -18.01 -16.84
N ARG A 164 -15.48 -16.81 -17.28
CA ARG A 164 -15.81 -16.31 -18.63
C ARG A 164 -15.23 -17.18 -19.73
N ALA A 165 -13.99 -17.65 -19.57
CA ALA A 165 -13.34 -18.53 -20.53
C ALA A 165 -14.05 -19.89 -20.65
N ARG A 166 -14.49 -20.46 -19.53
CA ARG A 166 -15.29 -21.70 -19.49
C ARG A 166 -16.62 -21.52 -20.21
N ASP A 167 -17.36 -20.46 -19.92
CA ASP A 167 -18.64 -20.19 -20.60
C ASP A 167 -18.44 -20.03 -22.11
N ARG A 168 -17.42 -19.27 -22.54
CA ARG A 168 -17.08 -19.11 -23.97
C ARG A 168 -16.70 -20.44 -24.63
N SER A 169 -15.95 -21.30 -23.95
CA SER A 169 -15.60 -22.62 -24.47
C SER A 169 -16.83 -23.52 -24.68
N ARG A 170 -17.94 -23.23 -24.00
CA ARG A 170 -19.24 -23.88 -24.15
C ARG A 170 -20.16 -23.15 -25.15
N GLY A 171 -19.66 -22.15 -25.87
CA GLY A 171 -20.46 -21.34 -26.80
C GLY A 171 -21.41 -20.36 -26.13
N THR A 172 -21.30 -20.16 -24.82
CA THR A 172 -22.16 -19.26 -24.05
C THR A 172 -21.44 -17.96 -23.70
N SER A 173 -22.18 -16.85 -23.67
CA SER A 173 -21.67 -15.58 -23.14
C SER A 173 -22.45 -15.23 -21.88
N PRO A 174 -21.80 -15.07 -20.72
CA PRO A 174 -22.50 -14.68 -19.51
C PRO A 174 -23.02 -13.25 -19.63
N ASP A 175 -24.23 -13.02 -19.15
CA ASP A 175 -24.78 -11.69 -18.99
C ASP A 175 -24.05 -10.89 -17.88
N ARG A 176 -24.48 -9.65 -17.68
CA ARG A 176 -23.88 -8.75 -16.69
C ARG A 176 -24.10 -9.24 -15.26
N ASP A 177 -25.31 -9.71 -14.94
CA ASP A 177 -25.70 -10.08 -13.59
C ASP A 177 -24.95 -11.31 -13.09
N ARG A 178 -24.74 -12.28 -13.99
CA ARG A 178 -23.94 -13.48 -13.74
C ARG A 178 -22.47 -13.15 -13.56
N VAL A 179 -21.92 -12.23 -14.35
CA VAL A 179 -20.55 -11.73 -14.12
C VAL A 179 -20.45 -11.03 -12.77
N ASP A 180 -21.44 -10.21 -12.40
CA ASP A 180 -21.43 -9.45 -11.16
C ASP A 180 -21.65 -10.35 -9.93
N SER A 181 -22.37 -11.46 -10.05
CA SER A 181 -22.44 -12.49 -9.00
C SER A 181 -21.08 -13.17 -8.79
N TRP A 182 -20.35 -13.52 -9.86
CA TRP A 182 -18.99 -14.05 -9.75
C TRP A 182 -18.03 -13.05 -9.09
N ARG A 183 -18.10 -11.78 -9.46
CA ARG A 183 -17.29 -10.72 -8.84
C ARG A 183 -17.58 -10.57 -7.36
N ARG A 184 -18.85 -10.62 -6.96
CA ARG A 184 -19.26 -10.57 -5.55
C ARG A 184 -18.73 -11.77 -4.76
N SER A 185 -18.88 -12.98 -5.31
CA SER A 185 -18.36 -14.20 -4.69
C SER A 185 -16.84 -14.15 -4.52
N ALA A 186 -16.11 -13.84 -5.60
CA ALA A 186 -14.65 -13.75 -5.57
C ALA A 186 -14.16 -12.65 -4.62
N ARG A 187 -14.86 -11.50 -4.55
CA ARG A 187 -14.57 -10.43 -3.59
C ARG A 187 -14.78 -10.89 -2.15
N SER A 188 -15.86 -11.62 -1.86
CA SER A 188 -16.11 -12.20 -0.52
C SER A 188 -14.98 -13.15 -0.11
N SER A 189 -14.59 -14.06 -0.99
CA SER A 189 -13.46 -14.98 -0.74
C SER A 189 -12.14 -14.25 -0.56
N LEU A 190 -11.90 -13.15 -1.30
CA LEU A 190 -10.73 -12.29 -1.10
C LEU A 190 -10.71 -11.70 0.31
N PHE A 191 -11.83 -11.16 0.79
CA PHE A 191 -11.88 -10.57 2.15
C PHE A 191 -11.65 -11.61 3.23
N HIS A 192 -12.19 -12.82 3.06
CA HIS A 192 -11.92 -13.92 3.97
C HIS A 192 -10.43 -14.25 4.04
N ARG A 193 -9.78 -14.45 2.88
CA ARG A 193 -8.32 -14.70 2.80
C ARG A 193 -7.50 -13.55 3.38
N TRP A 194 -7.89 -12.31 3.09
CA TRP A 194 -7.19 -11.14 3.58
C TRP A 194 -7.29 -11.03 5.11
N ARG A 195 -8.50 -11.22 5.68
CA ARG A 195 -8.71 -11.25 7.13
C ARG A 195 -7.92 -12.36 7.81
N GLN A 196 -7.89 -13.56 7.22
CA GLN A 196 -7.11 -14.69 7.73
C GLN A 196 -5.61 -14.35 7.76
N ARG A 197 -5.07 -13.82 6.67
CA ARG A 197 -3.66 -13.39 6.60
C ARG A 197 -3.31 -12.34 7.65
N LEU A 198 -4.23 -11.43 7.95
CA LEU A 198 -4.02 -10.39 8.96
C LEU A 198 -4.07 -10.91 10.41
N SER A 199 -4.27 -12.21 10.64
CA SER A 199 -4.33 -12.77 11.99
C SER A 199 -2.99 -12.75 12.73
N GLU A 200 -1.90 -12.80 11.98
CA GLU A 200 -0.53 -12.74 12.51
C GLU A 200 0.27 -11.73 11.68
N PRO A 201 0.02 -10.41 11.86
CA PRO A 201 0.70 -9.39 11.07
C PRO A 201 2.18 -9.31 11.45
N ALA A 202 3.06 -9.29 10.45
CA ALA A 202 4.49 -9.16 10.69
C ALA A 202 4.89 -7.75 11.17
N ALA A 203 4.07 -6.74 10.85
CA ALA A 203 4.28 -5.36 11.27
C ALA A 203 3.00 -4.53 11.22
N GLY A 204 2.89 -3.53 12.11
CA GLY A 204 1.71 -2.65 12.17
C GLY A 204 0.57 -3.22 12.99
N LEU A 205 0.90 -4.03 14.00
CA LEU A 205 0.00 -4.73 14.91
C LEU A 205 -1.17 -3.84 15.37
N ARG A 206 -0.88 -2.67 15.94
CA ARG A 206 -1.86 -1.65 16.37
C ARG A 206 -3.00 -1.46 15.37
N THR A 207 -2.65 -1.13 14.13
CA THR A 207 -3.63 -0.82 13.08
C THR A 207 -4.39 -2.07 12.65
N VAL A 208 -3.67 -3.18 12.50
CA VAL A 208 -4.25 -4.43 12.01
C VAL A 208 -5.23 -5.00 13.03
N GLU A 209 -4.86 -5.08 14.31
CA GLU A 209 -5.72 -5.62 15.37
C GLU A 209 -7.01 -4.81 15.53
N ALA A 210 -6.92 -3.48 15.45
CA ALA A 210 -8.10 -2.62 15.59
C ALA A 210 -9.08 -2.72 14.41
N ILE A 211 -8.56 -2.87 13.18
CA ILE A 211 -9.41 -2.84 11.97
C ILE A 211 -9.80 -4.23 11.46
N ARG A 212 -8.96 -5.26 11.64
CA ARG A 212 -9.21 -6.63 11.13
C ARG A 212 -10.58 -7.19 11.51
N PRO A 213 -11.10 -7.03 12.75
CA PRO A 213 -12.43 -7.52 13.12
C PRO A 213 -13.56 -6.91 12.29
N LEU A 214 -13.37 -5.67 11.83
CA LEU A 214 -14.33 -4.85 11.09
C LEU A 214 -13.84 -4.58 9.65
N LEU A 215 -13.05 -5.48 9.07
CA LEU A 215 -12.33 -5.19 7.83
C LEU A 215 -13.27 -4.84 6.68
N MET A 216 -14.39 -5.55 6.56
CA MET A 216 -15.33 -5.35 5.45
C MET A 216 -16.10 -4.04 5.63
N GLU A 217 -16.60 -3.79 6.84
CA GLU A 217 -17.30 -2.58 7.26
C GLU A 217 -16.39 -1.35 7.13
N TRP A 218 -15.12 -1.49 7.52
CA TRP A 218 -14.11 -0.48 7.29
C TRP A 218 -14.00 -0.20 5.80
N VAL A 219 -13.80 -1.19 4.93
CA VAL A 219 -13.62 -0.92 3.49
C VAL A 219 -14.89 -0.35 2.83
N ASP A 220 -16.07 -0.84 3.19
CA ASP A 220 -17.33 -0.53 2.51
C ASP A 220 -18.06 0.69 3.10
N ARG A 221 -17.53 1.29 4.18
CA ARG A 221 -18.06 2.54 4.76
C ARG A 221 -18.22 3.65 3.72
N ARG A 222 -19.28 4.44 3.88
CA ARG A 222 -19.64 5.54 2.96
C ARG A 222 -19.26 6.91 3.48
N HIS A 223 -18.95 7.02 4.76
CA HIS A 223 -18.56 8.24 5.43
C HIS A 223 -17.09 8.20 5.88
N GLY A 224 -16.60 9.38 6.25
CA GLY A 224 -15.29 9.53 6.87
C GLY A 224 -14.11 9.51 5.89
N SER A 225 -13.18 10.42 6.11
CA SER A 225 -11.90 10.45 5.38
C SER A 225 -10.73 10.39 6.36
N LEU A 226 -9.65 9.72 5.93
CA LEU A 226 -8.42 9.63 6.71
C LEU A 226 -7.60 10.90 6.54
N THR A 227 -7.54 11.74 7.56
CA THR A 227 -6.63 12.89 7.59
C THR A 227 -5.21 12.48 7.98
N PHE A 228 -4.23 13.36 7.77
CA PHE A 228 -2.84 13.06 8.14
C PHE A 228 -2.72 12.75 9.63
N ARG A 229 -3.36 13.56 10.47
CA ARG A 229 -3.26 13.46 11.93
C ARG A 229 -4.06 12.30 12.50
N LEU A 230 -5.24 12.02 11.94
CA LEU A 230 -5.98 10.80 12.26
C LEU A 230 -5.14 9.55 12.00
N VAL A 231 -4.43 9.50 10.88
CA VAL A 231 -3.58 8.36 10.54
C VAL A 231 -2.38 8.21 11.50
N GLN A 232 -1.91 9.28 12.13
CA GLN A 232 -0.91 9.18 13.20
C GLN A 232 -1.47 8.42 14.40
N ILE A 233 -2.69 8.75 14.86
CA ILE A 233 -3.36 8.04 15.95
C ILE A 233 -3.57 6.55 15.61
N LEU A 234 -4.08 6.26 14.40
CA LEU A 234 -4.39 4.89 13.97
C LEU A 234 -3.13 4.03 13.76
N SER A 235 -2.02 4.63 13.34
CA SER A 235 -0.77 3.91 13.07
C SER A 235 0.22 3.90 14.22
N GLY A 236 0.16 4.88 15.12
CA GLY A 236 1.20 5.14 16.12
C GLY A 236 2.47 5.75 15.52
N HIS A 237 2.46 6.15 14.25
CA HIS A 237 3.58 6.81 13.57
C HIS A 237 3.31 8.31 13.48
N GLY A 238 4.14 9.12 14.12
CA GLY A 238 3.85 10.55 14.25
C GLY A 238 4.70 11.24 15.30
N CYS A 239 4.22 12.35 15.83
CA CYS A 239 4.86 13.10 16.92
C CYS A 239 4.70 12.41 18.30
N PHE A 240 5.00 11.12 18.39
CA PHE A 240 4.97 10.32 19.63
C PHE A 240 6.40 9.99 20.05
N GLY A 241 6.74 10.18 21.31
CA GLY A 241 8.08 9.91 21.85
C GLY A 241 8.59 8.50 21.50
N ARG A 242 7.77 7.44 21.68
CA ARG A 242 8.15 6.06 21.31
C ARG A 242 8.56 5.95 19.83
N TYR A 243 7.79 6.58 18.93
CA TYR A 243 8.07 6.57 17.50
C TYR A 243 9.33 7.38 17.16
N LEU A 244 9.43 8.61 17.67
CA LEU A 244 10.54 9.51 17.39
C LEU A 244 11.87 8.95 17.92
N CYS A 245 11.86 8.28 19.07
CA CYS A 245 13.02 7.64 19.66
C CYS A 245 13.39 6.33 18.93
N HIS A 246 12.50 5.34 18.92
CA HIS A 246 12.86 3.99 18.48
C HIS A 246 12.79 3.75 16.97
N ILE A 247 11.99 4.53 16.24
CA ILE A 247 11.78 4.32 14.79
C ILE A 247 12.53 5.35 13.96
N VAL A 248 12.45 6.63 14.34
CA VAL A 248 13.08 7.73 13.57
C VAL A 248 14.48 8.05 14.09
N GLY A 249 14.77 7.82 15.37
CA GLY A 249 16.05 8.19 15.99
C GLY A 249 16.26 9.70 16.08
N ARG A 250 15.18 10.45 16.34
CA ARG A 250 15.16 11.92 16.44
C ARG A 250 14.78 12.46 17.81
N GLU A 251 14.53 11.58 18.77
CA GLU A 251 14.41 11.93 20.19
C GLU A 251 15.33 11.00 20.99
N PRO A 252 15.97 11.49 22.06
CA PRO A 252 16.86 10.66 22.88
C PRO A 252 16.08 9.70 23.80
N THR A 253 14.80 10.00 24.07
CA THR A 253 13.95 9.25 24.99
C THR A 253 12.56 9.07 24.39
N ALA A 254 11.85 8.01 24.81
CA ALA A 254 10.46 7.77 24.44
C ALA A 254 9.45 8.61 25.24
N THR A 255 9.92 9.41 26.20
CA THR A 255 9.12 10.16 27.18
C THR A 255 8.18 11.18 26.53
N CYS A 256 7.00 11.36 27.12
CA CYS A 256 6.05 12.37 26.69
C CYS A 256 6.48 13.76 27.14
N HIS A 257 6.64 14.68 26.19
CA HIS A 257 6.99 16.08 26.47
C HIS A 257 5.85 16.90 27.10
N HIS A 258 4.65 16.34 27.23
CA HIS A 258 3.48 17.05 27.76
C HIS A 258 3.10 16.65 29.20
N CYS A 259 3.56 15.49 29.66
CA CYS A 259 3.21 14.98 31.00
C CYS A 259 4.31 14.09 31.62
N SER A 260 5.47 13.99 31.00
CA SER A 260 6.63 13.22 31.47
C SER A 260 6.41 11.71 31.63
N ARG A 261 5.32 11.14 31.09
CA ARG A 261 5.13 9.68 31.03
C ARG A 261 6.30 9.04 30.30
N VAL A 262 6.88 7.98 30.86
CA VAL A 262 8.10 7.32 30.37
C VAL A 262 8.01 6.91 28.90
N GLU A 263 6.83 6.49 28.46
CA GLU A 263 6.61 6.06 27.09
C GLU A 263 5.39 6.76 26.46
N ASP A 264 5.65 7.66 25.52
CA ASP A 264 4.62 8.37 24.77
C ASP A 264 4.23 7.57 23.53
N THR A 265 3.09 6.91 23.63
CA THR A 265 2.44 6.20 22.53
C THR A 265 1.19 6.94 22.05
N ALA A 266 0.63 6.49 20.92
CA ALA A 266 -0.69 6.96 20.51
C ALA A 266 -1.79 6.57 21.51
N ASP A 267 -1.68 5.43 22.20
CA ASP A 267 -2.60 5.02 23.27
C ASP A 267 -2.51 5.94 24.47
N HIS A 268 -1.29 6.25 24.91
CA HIS A 268 -1.07 7.24 25.96
C HIS A 268 -1.73 8.58 25.59
N THR A 269 -1.54 9.05 24.36
CA THR A 269 -2.17 10.30 23.89
C THR A 269 -3.70 10.20 23.88
N LEU A 270 -4.26 9.09 23.42
CA LEU A 270 -5.69 8.86 23.22
C LEU A 270 -6.47 8.54 24.51
N MET A 271 -5.82 7.96 25.52
CA MET A 271 -6.50 7.46 26.73
C MET A 271 -6.01 8.09 28.03
N GLU A 272 -4.72 8.45 28.16
CA GLU A 272 -4.10 8.64 29.49
C GLU A 272 -3.53 10.05 29.73
N CYS A 273 -3.01 10.70 28.69
CA CYS A 273 -2.20 11.90 28.84
C CYS A 273 -2.99 13.07 29.46
N PRO A 274 -2.61 13.60 30.64
CA PRO A 274 -3.39 14.64 31.31
C PRO A 274 -3.47 15.95 30.52
N ALA A 275 -2.51 16.21 29.62
CA ALA A 275 -2.51 17.39 28.76
C ALA A 275 -3.71 17.49 27.81
N TRP A 276 -4.40 16.37 27.53
CA TRP A 276 -5.51 16.31 26.58
C TRP A 276 -6.85 15.96 27.23
N ILE A 277 -7.01 16.20 28.54
CA ILE A 277 -8.24 15.86 29.28
C ILE A 277 -9.47 16.53 28.64
N SER A 278 -9.38 17.82 28.30
CA SER A 278 -10.51 18.57 27.72
C SER A 278 -10.97 17.98 26.38
N GLU A 279 -10.02 17.75 25.46
CA GLU A 279 -10.28 17.14 24.16
C GLU A 279 -10.80 15.70 24.30
N ARG A 280 -10.24 14.94 25.24
CA ARG A 280 -10.66 13.55 25.53
C ARG A 280 -12.08 13.51 26.10
N SER A 281 -12.43 14.40 27.02
CA SER A 281 -13.79 14.50 27.56
C SER A 281 -14.82 14.81 26.49
N GLN A 282 -14.48 15.65 25.50
CA GLN A 282 -15.35 15.88 24.33
C GLN A 282 -15.51 14.63 23.48
N LEU A 283 -14.41 13.88 23.26
CA LEU A 283 -14.44 12.63 22.51
C LEU A 283 -15.27 11.54 23.22
N ILE A 284 -15.12 11.41 24.54
CA ILE A 284 -15.83 10.42 25.38
C ILE A 284 -17.36 10.60 25.28
N ARG A 285 -17.84 11.84 25.19
CA ARG A 285 -19.30 12.11 25.02
C ARG A 285 -19.88 11.55 23.72
N VAL A 286 -19.05 11.24 22.73
CA VAL A 286 -19.47 10.73 21.42
C VAL A 286 -19.14 9.26 21.24
N VAL A 287 -17.94 8.84 21.65
CA VAL A 287 -17.42 7.48 21.43
C VAL A 287 -17.70 6.54 22.61
N GLY A 288 -17.83 7.08 23.82
CA GLY A 288 -17.89 6.30 25.06
C GLY A 288 -16.60 6.45 25.90
N ALA A 289 -16.63 5.89 27.11
CA ALA A 289 -15.54 6.03 28.08
C ALA A 289 -14.28 5.23 27.69
N ASP A 290 -14.46 4.07 27.05
CA ASP A 290 -13.35 3.27 26.53
C ASP A 290 -12.87 3.85 25.20
N LEU A 291 -11.65 4.42 25.22
CA LEU A 291 -10.99 4.97 24.05
C LEU A 291 -9.86 4.07 23.52
N SER A 292 -9.88 2.77 23.85
CA SER A 292 -9.01 1.80 23.21
C SER A 292 -9.20 1.83 21.70
N LEU A 293 -8.11 1.63 20.95
CA LEU A 293 -8.16 1.78 19.50
C LEU A 293 -9.22 0.90 18.81
N PRO A 294 -9.43 -0.38 19.20
CA PRO A 294 -10.52 -1.19 18.63
C PRO A 294 -11.91 -0.58 18.83
N VAL A 295 -12.21 -0.05 20.02
CA VAL A 295 -13.51 0.58 20.34
C VAL A 295 -13.68 1.89 19.56
N VAL A 296 -12.62 2.69 19.48
CA VAL A 296 -12.62 3.92 18.67
C VAL A 296 -12.87 3.61 17.20
N VAL A 297 -12.18 2.62 16.62
CA VAL A 297 -12.39 2.19 15.23
C VAL A 297 -13.81 1.67 15.02
N GLN A 298 -14.37 0.91 15.96
CA GLN A 298 -15.74 0.43 15.90
C GLN A 298 -16.76 1.59 15.86
N ALA A 299 -16.60 2.58 16.74
CA ALA A 299 -17.45 3.77 16.76
C ALA A 299 -17.33 4.57 15.45
N MET A 300 -16.11 4.77 14.95
CA MET A 300 -15.84 5.46 13.68
C MET A 300 -16.54 4.78 12.50
N VAL A 301 -16.49 3.44 12.42
CA VAL A 301 -17.16 2.67 11.36
C VAL A 301 -18.68 2.78 11.48
N GLY A 302 -19.22 2.74 12.69
CA GLY A 302 -20.66 2.77 12.93
C GLY A 302 -21.33 4.14 12.80
N SER A 303 -20.59 5.25 12.89
CA SER A 303 -21.19 6.59 12.93
C SER A 303 -20.31 7.66 12.30
N GLU A 304 -20.88 8.43 11.36
CA GLU A 304 -20.23 9.61 10.78
C GLU A 304 -19.91 10.66 11.84
N ARG A 305 -20.81 10.85 12.81
CA ARG A 305 -20.58 11.75 13.96
C ARG A 305 -19.38 11.30 14.80
N ALA A 306 -19.25 10.00 15.06
CA ALA A 306 -18.10 9.46 15.80
C ALA A 306 -16.81 9.58 14.98
N TRP A 307 -16.85 9.31 13.67
CA TRP A 307 -15.72 9.54 12.78
C TRP A 307 -15.25 11.00 12.85
N GLN A 308 -16.17 11.95 12.74
CA GLN A 308 -15.84 13.37 12.78
C GLN A 308 -15.26 13.77 14.14
N ALA A 309 -15.83 13.28 15.26
CA ALA A 309 -15.30 13.56 16.59
C ALA A 309 -13.86 13.05 16.78
N VAL A 310 -13.56 11.83 16.30
CA VAL A 310 -12.20 11.27 16.37
C VAL A 310 -11.24 12.02 15.44
N ALA A 311 -11.70 12.43 14.26
CA ALA A 311 -10.92 13.24 13.33
C ALA A 311 -10.60 14.61 13.96
N ASP A 312 -11.58 15.29 14.55
CA ASP A 312 -11.40 16.60 15.19
C ASP A 312 -10.46 16.52 16.41
N PHE A 313 -10.63 15.48 17.25
CA PHE A 313 -9.69 15.20 18.34
C PHE A 313 -8.27 15.02 17.81
N SER A 314 -8.11 14.19 16.77
CA SER A 314 -6.81 13.92 16.16
C SER A 314 -6.20 15.20 15.59
N GLU A 315 -6.99 16.03 14.89
CA GLU A 315 -6.51 17.28 14.34
C GLU A 315 -6.04 18.23 15.44
N ARG A 316 -6.84 18.47 16.49
CA ARG A 316 -6.49 19.40 17.58
C ARG A 316 -5.26 18.94 18.36
N VAL A 317 -5.24 17.68 18.79
CA VAL A 317 -4.19 17.15 19.68
C VAL A 317 -2.88 16.96 18.93
N ILE A 318 -2.91 16.33 17.75
CA ILE A 318 -1.68 16.07 17.00
C ILE A 318 -1.12 17.37 16.42
N LEU A 319 -1.95 18.36 16.05
CA LEU A 319 -1.43 19.67 15.62
C LEU A 319 -0.63 20.35 16.74
N GLN A 320 -1.12 20.29 17.97
CA GLN A 320 -0.41 20.85 19.13
C GLN A 320 0.87 20.08 19.45
N LYS A 321 0.85 18.75 19.41
CA LYS A 321 2.06 17.92 19.56
C LYS A 321 3.09 18.20 18.46
N GLU A 322 2.66 18.33 17.20
CA GLU A 322 3.51 18.72 16.06
C GLU A 322 4.11 20.12 16.26
N ALA A 323 3.32 21.08 16.75
CA ALA A 323 3.82 22.43 17.03
C ALA A 323 4.88 22.42 18.13
N ALA A 324 4.64 21.69 19.22
CA ALA A 324 5.62 21.51 20.29
C ALA A 324 6.90 20.79 19.80
N GLU A 325 6.77 19.80 18.92
CA GLU A 325 7.92 19.18 18.26
C GLU A 325 8.72 20.19 17.43
N ARG A 326 8.05 21.02 16.61
CA ARG A 326 8.73 22.04 15.80
C ARG A 326 9.52 23.04 16.65
N VAL A 327 8.95 23.50 17.77
CA VAL A 327 9.66 24.40 18.69
C VAL A 327 10.97 23.76 19.18
N ARG A 328 10.96 22.45 19.49
CA ARG A 328 12.18 21.71 19.88
C ARG A 328 13.15 21.46 18.72
N GLU A 329 12.65 21.34 17.49
CA GLU A 329 13.51 21.19 16.31
C GLU A 329 14.29 22.49 16.00
N ASP A 330 13.67 23.63 16.28
CA ASP A 330 14.19 24.96 15.96
C ASP A 330 15.05 25.55 17.11
N ASP A 331 14.97 24.98 18.32
CA ASP A 331 15.79 25.35 19.49
C ASP A 331 17.29 25.00 19.28
N PRO A 332 18.20 25.99 19.25
CA PRO A 332 19.64 25.75 19.05
C PRO A 332 20.28 24.89 20.14
N SER A 333 19.73 24.93 21.35
CA SER A 333 20.22 24.21 22.54
C SER A 333 19.73 22.76 22.60
N SER A 334 18.76 22.39 21.76
CA SER A 334 18.23 21.04 21.70
C SER A 334 19.23 20.04 21.08
N ALA A 335 19.09 18.76 21.48
CA ALA A 335 19.97 17.69 21.06
C ALA A 335 20.18 17.66 19.53
N PRO A 336 21.43 17.53 19.01
CA PRO A 336 21.71 17.63 17.57
C PRO A 336 20.88 16.70 16.68
N LEU A 337 20.48 15.53 17.20
CA LEU A 337 19.61 14.56 16.52
C LEU A 337 18.20 15.08 16.21
N ARG A 338 17.70 16.09 16.95
CA ARG A 338 16.41 16.76 16.69
C ARG A 338 16.45 17.72 15.52
N ARG A 339 17.62 18.31 15.21
CA ARG A 339 17.74 19.37 14.21
C ARG A 339 17.20 18.93 12.85
N ARG A 340 16.49 19.83 12.18
CA ARG A 340 15.95 19.58 10.83
C ARG A 340 17.08 19.24 9.87
N ARG A 341 17.03 18.05 9.30
CA ARG A 341 17.90 17.70 8.17
C ARG A 341 17.34 18.36 6.92
N LEU A 342 18.02 19.37 6.40
CA LEU A 342 17.70 19.96 5.10
C LEU A 342 17.56 18.85 4.05
N GLY A 343 16.47 18.88 3.27
CA GLY A 343 16.27 17.96 2.17
C GLY A 343 17.42 18.09 1.15
N ARG A 344 17.71 17.06 0.35
CA ARG A 344 18.81 17.09 -0.64
C ARG A 344 18.76 18.32 -1.56
N ARG A 345 17.55 18.80 -1.89
CA ARG A 345 17.29 20.03 -2.65
C ARG A 345 17.54 21.32 -1.87
N GLN A 346 17.12 21.38 -0.61
CA GLN A 346 17.41 22.53 0.25
C GLN A 346 18.89 22.62 0.60
N ARG A 347 19.60 21.48 0.69
CA ARG A 347 21.07 21.46 0.83
C ARG A 347 21.78 21.95 -0.44
N ALA A 348 21.27 21.63 -1.63
CA ALA A 348 21.80 22.18 -2.87
C ALA A 348 21.57 23.70 -2.91
N TYR A 349 20.33 24.14 -2.70
CA TYR A 349 19.98 25.56 -2.63
C TYR A 349 20.77 26.35 -1.57
N ALA A 350 20.98 25.78 -0.37
CA ALA A 350 21.76 26.41 0.69
C ALA A 350 23.27 26.45 0.41
N ARG A 351 23.79 25.61 -0.50
CA ARG A 351 25.18 25.70 -0.99
C ARG A 351 25.34 26.77 -2.06
N ASP A 352 24.25 27.12 -2.75
CA ASP A 352 24.22 28.10 -3.82
C ASP A 352 23.94 29.53 -3.29
N LEU A 353 23.68 29.69 -1.98
CA LEU A 353 23.58 30.99 -1.34
C LEU A 353 24.98 31.51 -0.97
N PRO A 354 25.31 32.79 -1.24
CA PRO A 354 26.56 33.38 -0.79
C PRO A 354 26.65 33.35 0.75
N PRO A 355 27.85 33.21 1.32
CA PRO A 355 28.03 33.25 2.77
C PRO A 355 27.52 34.57 3.33
N GLN A 356 26.75 34.49 4.41
CA GLN A 356 26.29 35.66 5.18
C GLN A 356 27.41 36.24 6.02
#